data_AF-A0A352IAP2-F1
#
_entry.id   AF-A0A352IAP2-F1
#
_cell.length_a   1.000
_cell.length_b   1.000
_cell.length_c   1.000
_cell.angle_alpha   90.00
_cell.angle_beta   90.00
_cell.angle_gamma   90.00
#
_symmetry.space_group_name_H-M   'P 1'
#
loop_
_entity.id
_entity.type
_entity.pdbx_description
1 polymer ?
#
loop_
_entity_poly.entity_id
_entity_poly.type
_entity_poly.pdbx_seq_one_letter_code
_entity_poly.pdbx_strand_id
1 'polypeptide(L)'
;MLLLMSLSTACLAQNHKGQAQEEVDIDEWQVMRVAASKDPFERSRQFSINFADYAQEDWCYPLPGGKVISPFGGSRRHGGTDIKTRPNDTIRAAFPGEVILSGPYYAYGNFIVIRHANGLETAYSHNSRNLVKKGAWVHAGQPIALEGRTGRATTHHLHFETRVRGKAFDSAKIYDHARHSIKREVMLFTKQPNGHIHITISDKEKHKELQRQREKKHKPGTREHKPGDKH
;
A
#
# COMPACT_ATOMS: atom_id res chain seq x y z
N MET A 1 16.37 69.69 33.59
CA MET A 1 14.99 69.47 33.11
C MET A 1 14.60 68.03 33.41
N LEU A 2 13.65 67.83 34.32
CA LEU A 2 13.00 66.55 34.60
C LEU A 2 11.56 66.61 34.07
N LEU A 3 11.09 65.53 33.44
CA LEU A 3 9.70 65.30 33.03
C LEU A 3 9.54 63.76 33.01
N LEU A 4 8.71 63.10 33.84
CA LEU A 4 7.23 62.99 33.76
C LEU A 4 6.82 62.47 32.35
N MET A 5 6.05 61.40 32.09
CA MET A 5 5.11 60.49 32.81
C MET A 5 4.95 59.18 31.96
N SER A 6 4.32 58.05 32.32
CA SER A 6 3.69 57.52 33.56
C SER A 6 3.38 56.00 33.44
N LEU A 7 2.74 55.43 34.48
CA LEU A 7 2.05 54.14 34.65
C LEU A 7 1.43 53.46 33.39
N SER A 8 1.46 52.13 33.37
CA SER A 8 0.21 51.32 33.43
C SER A 8 0.44 49.89 33.97
N THR A 9 -0.60 49.31 34.58
CA THR A 9 -0.61 48.05 35.35
C THR A 9 -1.47 46.96 34.69
N ALA A 10 -0.99 45.71 34.67
CA ALA A 10 -1.76 44.44 34.77
C ALA A 10 -0.74 43.29 34.88
N CYS A 11 -0.65 42.45 35.91
CA CYS A 11 -1.63 41.62 36.63
C CYS A 11 -1.81 40.21 36.04
N LEU A 12 -1.48 39.22 36.88
CA LEU A 12 -1.65 37.76 36.85
C LEU A 12 -2.27 37.06 35.61
N ALA A 13 -1.59 35.99 35.18
CA ALA A 13 -2.19 34.65 35.18
C ALA A 13 -1.09 33.55 35.29
N GLN A 14 -1.14 32.73 36.33
CA GLN A 14 -0.53 31.40 36.28
C GLN A 14 -1.55 30.47 35.62
N ASN A 15 -1.15 29.64 34.64
CA ASN A 15 -1.90 28.41 34.38
C ASN A 15 -1.07 27.32 33.71
N HIS A 16 -1.36 26.09 34.15
CA HIS A 16 -0.85 24.78 33.76
C HIS A 16 0.09 24.67 32.53
N LYS A 17 1.29 24.10 32.78
CA LYS A 17 2.02 23.30 31.78
C LYS A 17 1.23 22.03 31.47
N GLY A 18 0.21 22.14 30.62
CA GLY A 18 -0.39 21.00 29.95
C GLY A 18 0.66 20.32 29.06
N GLN A 19 0.67 18.99 29.04
CA GLN A 19 1.55 18.23 28.16
C GLN A 19 1.09 18.46 26.72
N ALA A 20 1.84 19.25 25.95
CA ALA A 20 1.67 19.31 24.51
C ALA A 20 2.12 17.95 23.94
N GLN A 21 1.14 17.07 23.71
CA GLN A 21 1.32 15.97 22.77
C GLN A 21 1.64 16.58 21.42
N GLU A 22 2.80 16.24 20.87
CA GLU A 22 3.19 16.68 19.54
C GLU A 22 2.32 15.90 18.53
N GLU A 23 1.18 16.49 18.17
CA GLU A 23 0.34 16.02 17.07
C GLU A 23 1.17 16.08 15.78
N VAL A 24 1.71 14.93 15.39
CA VAL A 24 2.37 14.78 14.09
C VAL A 24 1.29 14.83 13.03
N ASP A 25 1.17 16.02 12.44
CA ASP A 25 0.25 16.36 11.36
C ASP A 25 0.25 15.27 10.28
N ILE A 26 -0.94 14.79 9.92
CA ILE A 26 -1.11 13.54 9.16
C ILE A 26 -1.08 13.86 7.67
N ASP A 27 0.13 14.20 7.19
CA ASP A 27 0.51 14.63 5.85
C ASP A 27 -0.51 14.23 4.75
N GLU A 28 -1.36 15.18 4.34
CA GLU A 28 -2.49 15.00 3.40
C GLU A 28 -2.07 14.44 2.02
N TRP A 29 -0.77 14.40 1.76
CA TRP A 29 -0.14 14.06 0.48
C TRP A 29 -0.14 12.58 0.10
N GLN A 30 -0.52 11.67 1.01
CA GLN A 30 -0.72 10.25 0.64
C GLN A 30 -2.07 9.95 -0.03
N VAL A 31 -3.03 10.89 -0.04
CA VAL A 31 -4.33 10.70 -0.69
C VAL A 31 -4.24 11.05 -2.18
N MET A 32 -3.59 10.17 -2.94
CA MET A 32 -3.64 10.20 -4.40
C MET A 32 -5.08 10.11 -4.88
N ARG A 33 -5.71 11.26 -5.20
CA ARG A 33 -7.07 11.36 -5.79
C ARG A 33 -7.07 10.91 -7.25
N VAL A 34 -6.67 9.66 -7.47
CA VAL A 34 -6.98 8.91 -8.68
C VAL A 34 -8.45 8.57 -8.61
N ALA A 35 -9.22 9.10 -9.57
CA ALA A 35 -10.65 8.81 -9.71
C ALA A 35 -10.93 7.30 -9.56
N ALA A 36 -11.99 6.99 -8.81
CA ALA A 36 -12.21 5.65 -8.31
C ALA A 36 -12.72 4.68 -9.40
N SER A 37 -11.81 4.00 -10.09
CA SER A 37 -12.09 2.63 -10.54
C SER A 37 -12.12 1.70 -9.32
N LYS A 38 -13.30 1.66 -8.66
CA LYS A 38 -13.74 0.74 -7.59
C LYS A 38 -12.81 0.62 -6.36
N ASP A 39 -13.16 1.34 -5.30
CA ASP A 39 -12.60 1.13 -3.95
C ASP A 39 -12.90 -0.32 -3.49
N PRO A 40 -11.88 -1.15 -3.18
CA PRO A 40 -12.11 -2.56 -2.83
C PRO A 40 -12.88 -2.74 -1.51
N PHE A 41 -13.08 -1.66 -0.73
CA PHE A 41 -13.88 -1.66 0.48
C PHE A 41 -15.30 -1.08 0.31
N GLU A 42 -15.75 -0.79 -0.92
CA GLU A 42 -17.06 -0.18 -1.19
C GLU A 42 -18.24 -1.05 -0.68
N ARG A 43 -18.11 -2.38 -0.78
CA ARG A 43 -19.14 -3.36 -0.38
C ARG A 43 -18.86 -4.10 0.93
N SER A 44 -17.68 -3.94 1.50
CA SER A 44 -17.21 -4.71 2.66
C SER A 44 -16.07 -4.00 3.37
N ARG A 45 -15.98 -4.13 4.70
CA ARG A 45 -14.79 -3.70 5.47
C ARG A 45 -13.57 -4.60 5.26
N GLN A 46 -13.72 -5.72 4.56
CA GLN A 46 -12.66 -6.70 4.30
C GLN A 46 -12.68 -7.19 2.85
N PHE A 47 -11.50 -7.34 2.25
CA PHE A 47 -11.30 -8.08 1.01
C PHE A 47 -10.01 -8.88 1.10
N SER A 48 -9.86 -9.94 0.31
CA SER A 48 -8.65 -10.76 0.26
C SER A 48 -8.07 -10.85 -1.14
N ILE A 49 -6.76 -11.06 -1.21
CA ILE A 49 -6.04 -11.46 -2.42
C ILE A 49 -5.39 -12.80 -2.14
N ASN A 50 -5.67 -13.81 -2.99
CA ASN A 50 -5.06 -15.13 -2.87
C ASN A 50 -3.90 -15.26 -3.87
N PHE A 51 -2.68 -14.90 -3.47
CA PHE A 51 -1.49 -15.06 -4.32
C PHE A 51 -1.13 -16.54 -4.55
N ALA A 52 -1.72 -17.48 -3.79
CA ALA A 52 -1.52 -18.90 -4.03
C ALA A 52 -2.22 -19.42 -5.30
N ASP A 53 -3.24 -18.71 -5.80
CA ASP A 53 -4.01 -19.08 -7.00
C ASP A 53 -3.44 -18.48 -8.31
N TYR A 54 -2.47 -17.57 -8.22
CA TYR A 54 -1.84 -16.95 -9.39
C TYR A 54 -1.05 -18.00 -10.19
N ALA A 55 -1.28 -18.03 -11.50
CA ALA A 55 -0.48 -18.77 -12.46
C ALA A 55 0.85 -18.05 -12.76
N GLN A 56 1.74 -18.66 -13.54
CA GLN A 56 3.08 -18.08 -13.80
C GLN A 56 3.01 -16.82 -14.69
N GLU A 57 1.95 -16.73 -15.49
CA GLU A 57 1.58 -15.65 -16.40
C GLU A 57 0.81 -14.50 -15.75
N ASP A 58 0.29 -14.68 -14.52
CA ASP A 58 -0.48 -13.65 -13.81
C ASP A 58 0.40 -12.62 -13.09
N TRP A 59 1.71 -12.87 -12.96
CA TRP A 59 2.64 -12.02 -12.23
C TRP A 59 4.02 -11.95 -12.88
N CYS A 60 4.80 -10.95 -12.51
CA CYS A 60 6.20 -10.83 -12.89
C CYS A 60 6.98 -10.12 -11.79
N TYR A 61 8.24 -10.51 -11.56
CA TYR A 61 9.12 -9.69 -10.74
C TYR A 61 9.44 -8.38 -11.49
N PRO A 62 9.20 -7.20 -10.90
CA PRO A 62 9.10 -5.94 -11.65
C PRO A 62 10.40 -5.49 -12.32
N LEU A 63 11.55 -6.05 -11.90
CA LEU A 63 12.86 -5.78 -12.50
C LEU A 63 13.69 -7.07 -12.58
N PRO A 64 13.49 -7.90 -13.61
CA PRO A 64 14.17 -9.19 -13.74
C PRO A 64 15.70 -9.02 -13.81
N GLY A 65 16.42 -9.60 -12.86
CA GLY A 65 17.88 -9.48 -12.73
C GLY A 65 18.37 -8.43 -11.73
N GLY A 66 17.49 -7.56 -11.24
CA GLY A 66 17.81 -6.61 -10.17
C GLY A 66 18.00 -7.28 -8.80
N LYS A 67 18.51 -6.53 -7.82
CA LYS A 67 18.67 -6.96 -6.42
C LYS A 67 18.18 -5.86 -5.48
N VAL A 68 17.53 -6.22 -4.38
CA VAL A 68 17.14 -5.24 -3.35
C VAL A 68 18.37 -4.64 -2.69
N ILE A 69 18.43 -3.31 -2.65
CA ILE A 69 19.47 -2.53 -1.98
C ILE A 69 18.95 -1.76 -0.76
N SER A 70 17.64 -1.52 -0.68
CA SER A 70 16.96 -0.89 0.45
C SER A 70 15.55 -1.48 0.58
N PRO A 71 15.20 -2.16 1.68
CA PRO A 71 13.86 -2.70 1.88
C PRO A 71 12.85 -1.59 2.25
N PHE A 72 11.57 -1.97 2.32
CA PHE A 72 10.52 -1.13 2.89
C PHE A 72 10.75 -0.82 4.38
N GLY A 73 10.37 0.39 4.80
CA GLY A 73 10.46 0.84 6.18
C GLY A 73 11.88 1.20 6.63
N GLY A 74 12.38 0.51 7.66
CA GLY A 74 13.64 0.85 8.33
C GLY A 74 13.65 2.23 9.00
N SER A 75 14.84 2.68 9.42
CA SER A 75 15.02 3.95 10.16
C SER A 75 14.59 5.20 9.39
N ARG A 76 14.60 5.15 8.05
CA ARG A 76 14.16 6.24 7.16
C ARG A 76 12.67 6.21 6.81
N ARG A 77 11.88 5.27 7.36
CA ARG A 77 10.46 5.05 7.03
C ARG A 77 10.20 4.98 5.53
N HIS A 78 11.03 4.19 4.84
CA HIS A 78 11.06 4.08 3.39
C HIS A 78 9.73 3.54 2.81
N GLY A 79 9.12 4.25 1.87
CA GLY A 79 7.77 3.96 1.36
C GLY A 79 7.66 2.79 0.38
N GLY A 80 8.79 2.27 -0.10
CA GLY A 80 8.88 1.21 -1.10
C GLY A 80 10.11 0.34 -0.91
N THR A 81 10.45 -0.45 -1.91
CA THR A 81 11.64 -1.31 -1.95
C THR A 81 12.50 -0.87 -3.14
N ASP A 82 13.76 -0.52 -2.88
CA ASP A 82 14.70 -0.11 -3.93
C ASP A 82 15.38 -1.34 -4.52
N ILE A 83 15.16 -1.56 -5.81
CA ILE A 83 15.70 -2.68 -6.58
C ILE A 83 16.70 -2.11 -7.59
N LYS A 84 17.97 -2.49 -7.48
CA LYS A 84 19.06 -2.01 -8.34
C LYS A 84 19.45 -3.04 -9.39
N THR A 85 19.71 -2.57 -10.60
CA THR A 85 20.22 -3.38 -11.72
C THR A 85 21.18 -2.52 -12.57
N ARG A 86 21.23 -2.70 -13.90
CA ARG A 86 21.96 -1.82 -14.82
C ARG A 86 21.07 -0.64 -15.28
N PRO A 87 21.66 0.54 -15.55
CA PRO A 87 20.91 1.67 -16.11
C PRO A 87 20.13 1.32 -17.37
N ASN A 88 18.86 1.74 -17.44
CA ASN A 88 17.92 1.47 -18.53
C ASN A 88 17.50 0.01 -18.74
N ASP A 89 17.74 -0.91 -17.79
CA ASP A 89 17.09 -2.22 -17.83
C ASP A 89 15.56 -2.09 -17.83
N THR A 90 14.87 -3.08 -18.41
CA THR A 90 13.41 -3.02 -18.58
C THR A 90 12.65 -3.28 -17.28
N ILE A 91 11.91 -2.28 -16.82
CA ILE A 91 10.91 -2.41 -15.75
C ILE A 91 9.63 -2.98 -16.36
N ARG A 92 9.05 -3.97 -15.68
CA ARG A 92 7.87 -4.73 -16.13
C ARG A 92 6.70 -4.57 -15.16
N ALA A 93 5.48 -4.64 -15.69
CA ALA A 93 4.27 -4.68 -14.88
C ALA A 93 4.26 -5.93 -14.00
N ALA A 94 4.13 -5.73 -12.69
CA ALA A 94 4.14 -6.80 -11.69
C ALA A 94 2.93 -7.73 -11.78
N PHE A 95 1.77 -7.19 -12.18
CA PHE A 95 0.49 -7.88 -12.32
C PHE A 95 -0.33 -7.21 -13.44
N PRO A 96 -1.32 -7.87 -14.07
CA PRO A 96 -2.19 -7.24 -15.06
C PRO A 96 -3.05 -6.13 -14.45
N GLY A 97 -3.31 -5.05 -15.18
CA GLY A 97 -4.08 -3.92 -14.66
C GLY A 97 -4.17 -2.71 -15.57
N GLU A 98 -4.80 -1.65 -15.06
CA GLU A 98 -4.95 -0.35 -15.72
C GLU A 98 -3.86 0.62 -15.23
N VAL A 99 -3.16 1.27 -16.14
CA VAL A 99 -2.21 2.36 -15.83
C VAL A 99 -3.02 3.59 -15.41
N ILE A 100 -3.17 3.81 -14.11
CA ILE A 100 -3.93 4.94 -13.55
C ILE A 100 -3.13 6.25 -13.49
N LEU A 101 -1.80 6.16 -13.54
CA LEU A 101 -0.87 7.29 -13.64
C LEU A 101 0.35 6.90 -14.48
N SER A 102 0.80 7.78 -15.37
CA SER A 102 2.12 7.71 -16.00
C SER A 102 2.58 9.13 -16.37
N GLY A 103 3.69 9.59 -15.78
CA GLY A 103 4.25 10.93 -16.01
C GLY A 103 5.23 11.37 -14.91
N PRO A 104 5.76 12.60 -14.97
CA PRO A 104 6.61 13.16 -13.92
C PRO A 104 5.80 13.45 -12.64
N TYR A 105 6.37 13.12 -11.47
CA TYR A 105 5.73 13.28 -10.17
C TYR A 105 6.72 13.63 -9.05
N TYR A 106 6.98 14.93 -8.85
CA TYR A 106 7.83 15.50 -7.79
C TYR A 106 9.07 14.64 -7.44
N ALA A 107 9.15 14.13 -6.20
CA ALA A 107 10.27 13.35 -5.67
C ALA A 107 10.47 12.02 -6.40
N TYR A 108 9.40 11.40 -6.89
CA TYR A 108 9.38 10.09 -7.55
C TYR A 108 9.93 10.14 -8.99
N GLY A 109 10.13 11.33 -9.57
CA GLY A 109 10.65 11.46 -10.93
C GLY A 109 9.61 11.02 -11.97
N ASN A 110 10.05 10.33 -13.03
CA ASN A 110 9.10 9.66 -13.93
C ASN A 110 8.50 8.46 -13.19
N PHE A 111 7.18 8.48 -13.07
CA PHE A 111 6.42 7.64 -12.18
C PHE A 111 5.29 6.94 -12.94
N ILE A 112 5.00 5.69 -12.59
CA ILE A 112 3.88 4.91 -13.08
C ILE A 112 3.14 4.32 -11.89
N VAL A 113 1.81 4.35 -11.91
CA VAL A 113 0.97 3.56 -10.99
C VAL A 113 0.01 2.73 -11.81
N ILE A 114 -0.04 1.43 -11.53
CA ILE A 114 -0.97 0.46 -12.13
C ILE A 114 -1.95 0.01 -11.04
N ARG A 115 -3.25 -0.01 -11.33
CA ARG A 115 -4.30 -0.57 -10.48
C ARG A 115 -4.73 -1.92 -11.03
N HIS A 116 -4.78 -2.92 -10.17
CA HIS A 116 -5.13 -4.30 -10.51
C HIS A 116 -6.58 -4.60 -10.15
N ALA A 117 -7.18 -5.61 -10.77
CA ALA A 117 -8.62 -5.91 -10.66
C ALA A 117 -9.10 -6.23 -9.23
N ASN A 118 -8.18 -6.59 -8.34
CA ASN A 118 -8.43 -6.93 -6.94
C ASN A 118 -8.23 -5.75 -5.96
N GLY A 119 -7.98 -4.53 -6.45
CA GLY A 119 -7.73 -3.35 -5.62
C GLY A 119 -6.30 -3.20 -5.09
N LEU A 120 -5.39 -4.10 -5.45
CA LEU A 120 -3.94 -3.87 -5.34
C LEU A 120 -3.53 -2.77 -6.33
N GLU A 121 -2.57 -1.94 -5.91
CA GLU A 121 -1.90 -0.97 -6.76
C GLU A 121 -0.38 -1.26 -6.70
N THR A 122 0.31 -1.11 -7.83
CA THR A 122 1.78 -1.16 -7.88
C THR A 122 2.34 0.11 -8.49
N ALA A 123 3.44 0.60 -7.95
CA ALA A 123 4.05 1.85 -8.37
C ALA A 123 5.54 1.69 -8.70
N TYR A 124 6.00 2.44 -9.70
CA TYR A 124 7.30 2.29 -10.34
C TYR A 124 7.90 3.67 -10.60
N SER A 125 9.04 3.94 -9.98
CA SER A 125 9.55 5.31 -9.81
C SER A 125 11.03 5.42 -10.16
N HIS A 126 11.47 6.67 -10.34
CA HIS A 126 12.80 7.06 -10.79
C HIS A 126 13.15 6.62 -12.22
N ASN A 127 12.16 6.14 -12.99
CA ASN A 127 12.29 5.64 -14.35
C ASN A 127 13.09 6.63 -15.24
N SER A 128 13.95 6.16 -16.13
CA SER A 128 14.54 7.04 -17.15
C SER A 128 13.49 7.44 -18.17
N ARG A 129 12.61 6.50 -18.54
CA ARG A 129 11.52 6.68 -19.49
C ARG A 129 10.32 5.80 -19.14
N ASN A 130 9.12 6.36 -19.19
CA ASN A 130 7.87 5.59 -19.19
C ASN A 130 7.54 5.14 -20.63
N LEU A 131 7.14 3.89 -20.81
CA LEU A 131 6.77 3.28 -22.10
C LEU A 131 5.25 3.19 -22.29
N VAL A 132 4.47 3.25 -21.19
CA VAL A 132 3.00 3.22 -21.21
C VAL A 132 2.39 4.54 -20.75
N LYS A 133 1.16 4.82 -21.16
CA LYS A 133 0.38 6.04 -20.84
C LYS A 133 -0.79 5.71 -19.91
N LYS A 134 -1.31 6.74 -19.22
CA LYS A 134 -2.54 6.62 -18.42
C LYS A 134 -3.71 6.11 -19.26
N GLY A 135 -4.53 5.23 -18.70
CA GLY A 135 -5.67 4.56 -19.34
C GLY A 135 -5.29 3.34 -20.17
N ALA A 136 -4.00 3.02 -20.33
CA ALA A 136 -3.59 1.79 -20.98
C ALA A 136 -3.82 0.59 -20.06
N TRP A 137 -4.37 -0.50 -20.60
CA TRP A 137 -4.31 -1.81 -19.96
C TRP A 137 -2.97 -2.47 -20.24
N VAL A 138 -2.43 -3.17 -19.24
CA VAL A 138 -1.17 -3.92 -19.34
C VAL A 138 -1.32 -5.32 -18.76
N HIS A 139 -0.58 -6.26 -19.33
CA HIS A 139 -0.47 -7.63 -18.82
C HIS A 139 0.72 -7.76 -17.86
N ALA A 140 0.74 -8.79 -17.01
CA ALA A 140 1.94 -9.08 -16.22
C ALA A 140 3.15 -9.34 -17.13
N GLY A 141 4.32 -8.90 -16.68
CA GLY A 141 5.57 -9.01 -17.44
C GLY A 141 5.69 -8.05 -18.63
N GLN A 142 4.64 -7.29 -18.98
CA GLN A 142 4.72 -6.30 -20.06
C GLN A 142 5.75 -5.20 -19.72
N PRO A 143 6.65 -4.82 -20.65
CA PRO A 143 7.51 -3.65 -20.48
C PRO A 143 6.69 -2.37 -20.27
N ILE A 144 6.95 -1.65 -19.18
CA ILE A 144 6.23 -0.40 -18.83
C ILE A 144 7.14 0.81 -18.66
N ALA A 145 8.42 0.60 -18.33
CA ALA A 145 9.40 1.67 -18.15
C ALA A 145 10.82 1.13 -18.36
N LEU A 146 11.79 2.06 -18.41
CA LEU A 146 13.21 1.77 -18.31
C LEU A 146 13.75 2.30 -16.98
N GLU A 147 14.65 1.57 -16.35
CA GLU A 147 15.31 1.96 -15.10
C GLU A 147 16.05 3.29 -15.26
N GLY A 148 16.05 4.11 -14.20
CA GLY A 148 16.79 5.36 -14.23
C GLY A 148 17.11 5.94 -12.86
N ARG A 149 17.25 7.27 -12.86
CA ARG A 149 17.60 8.10 -11.71
C ARG A 149 16.91 9.47 -11.82
N THR A 150 15.60 9.49 -12.09
CA THR A 150 14.83 10.75 -12.15
C THR A 150 14.24 11.13 -10.80
N GLY A 151 13.89 12.40 -10.59
CA GLY A 151 13.41 12.89 -9.30
C GLY A 151 14.53 12.99 -8.26
N ARG A 152 14.29 12.51 -7.03
CA ARG A 152 15.23 12.60 -5.90
C ARG A 152 16.18 11.39 -5.76
N ALA A 153 16.25 10.52 -6.77
CA ALA A 153 17.12 9.35 -6.76
C ALA A 153 18.62 9.72 -6.70
N THR A 154 19.31 9.28 -5.65
CA THR A 154 20.75 9.51 -5.49
C THR A 154 21.60 8.59 -6.38
N THR A 155 21.08 7.41 -6.74
CA THR A 155 21.73 6.44 -7.64
C THR A 155 20.70 5.78 -8.57
N HIS A 156 21.17 5.07 -9.60
CA HIS A 156 20.32 4.23 -10.45
C HIS A 156 19.68 3.08 -9.65
N HIS A 157 18.34 3.07 -9.60
CA HIS A 157 17.49 2.01 -9.06
C HIS A 157 16.02 2.22 -9.48
N LEU A 158 15.24 1.14 -9.45
CA LEU A 158 13.78 1.21 -9.37
C LEU A 158 13.37 1.39 -7.91
N HIS A 159 12.58 2.41 -7.60
CA HIS A 159 11.81 2.45 -6.36
C HIS A 159 10.42 1.85 -6.62
N PHE A 160 10.19 0.65 -6.07
CA PHE A 160 8.97 -0.14 -6.28
C PHE A 160 8.09 -0.14 -5.03
N GLU A 161 6.79 0.12 -5.18
CA GLU A 161 5.83 0.08 -4.08
C GLU A 161 4.65 -0.85 -4.39
N THR A 162 4.15 -1.51 -3.35
CA THR A 162 2.83 -2.16 -3.33
C THR A 162 1.88 -1.34 -2.47
N ARG A 163 0.71 -0.97 -2.98
CA ARG A 163 -0.22 -0.02 -2.33
C ARG A 163 -1.65 -0.57 -2.34
N VAL A 164 -2.48 -0.11 -1.40
CA VAL A 164 -3.95 -0.26 -1.45
C VAL A 164 -4.56 1.08 -1.07
N ARG A 165 -5.45 1.62 -1.93
CA ARG A 165 -6.02 2.98 -1.79
C ARG A 165 -4.94 4.05 -1.59
N GLY A 166 -3.86 3.99 -2.36
CA GLY A 166 -2.72 4.89 -2.21
C GLY A 166 -1.86 4.69 -0.96
N LYS A 167 -2.24 3.86 0.03
CA LYS A 167 -1.39 3.56 1.20
C LYS A 167 -0.40 2.44 0.85
N ALA A 168 0.90 2.72 0.93
CA ALA A 168 1.95 1.74 0.66
C ALA A 168 2.10 0.71 1.79
N PHE A 169 2.50 -0.50 1.43
CA PHE A 169 2.88 -1.57 2.34
C PHE A 169 4.07 -2.34 1.77
N ASP A 170 4.76 -3.06 2.66
CA ASP A 170 5.96 -3.84 2.33
C ASP A 170 5.73 -4.87 1.21
N SER A 171 6.45 -4.70 0.10
CA SER A 171 6.39 -5.61 -1.06
C SER A 171 6.95 -6.99 -0.76
N ALA A 172 7.78 -7.15 0.28
CA ALA A 172 8.25 -8.45 0.75
C ALA A 172 7.14 -9.31 1.37
N LYS A 173 5.92 -8.77 1.55
CA LYS A 173 4.71 -9.55 1.85
C LYS A 173 4.14 -10.27 0.62
N ILE A 174 4.44 -9.79 -0.58
CA ILE A 174 4.06 -10.43 -1.84
C ILE A 174 5.23 -11.21 -2.43
N TYR A 175 6.45 -10.69 -2.35
CA TYR A 175 7.63 -11.23 -3.03
C TYR A 175 8.64 -11.86 -2.07
N ASP A 176 9.22 -12.98 -2.49
CA ASP A 176 10.58 -13.35 -2.12
C ASP A 176 11.55 -12.62 -3.07
N HIS A 177 12.07 -11.50 -2.59
CA HIS A 177 13.00 -10.66 -3.34
C HIS A 177 14.36 -11.31 -3.62
N ALA A 178 14.75 -12.38 -2.92
CA ALA A 178 15.98 -13.11 -3.18
C ALA A 178 15.81 -14.16 -4.28
N ARG A 179 14.59 -14.72 -4.41
CA ARG A 179 14.24 -15.74 -5.41
C ARG A 179 13.50 -15.20 -6.64
N HIS A 180 13.12 -13.92 -6.63
CA HIS A 180 12.28 -13.29 -7.66
C HIS A 180 10.94 -14.01 -7.88
N SER A 181 10.37 -14.57 -6.81
CA SER A 181 9.10 -15.30 -6.82
C SER A 181 8.05 -14.63 -5.94
N ILE A 182 6.77 -14.87 -6.22
CA ILE A 182 5.69 -14.51 -5.28
C ILE A 182 5.55 -15.56 -4.17
N LYS A 183 5.14 -15.10 -2.98
CA LYS A 183 4.71 -15.94 -1.87
C LYS A 183 3.30 -16.45 -2.13
N ARG A 184 3.09 -17.75 -1.99
CA ARG A 184 1.79 -18.42 -2.27
C ARG A 184 0.86 -18.35 -1.06
N GLU A 185 0.60 -17.13 -0.60
CA GLU A 185 -0.13 -16.80 0.63
C GLU A 185 -1.46 -16.10 0.32
N VAL A 186 -2.43 -16.19 1.25
CA VAL A 186 -3.65 -15.38 1.23
C VAL A 186 -3.43 -14.15 2.10
N MET A 187 -3.67 -12.97 1.51
CA MET A 187 -3.56 -11.69 2.18
C MET A 187 -4.95 -11.10 2.40
N LEU A 188 -5.35 -10.91 3.66
CA LEU A 188 -6.61 -10.31 4.07
C LEU A 188 -6.40 -8.86 4.47
N PHE A 189 -7.05 -7.94 3.76
CA PHE A 189 -7.04 -6.51 4.03
C PHE A 189 -8.31 -6.14 4.80
N THR A 190 -8.16 -5.52 5.96
CA THR A 190 -9.26 -5.09 6.84
C THR A 190 -9.20 -3.59 7.09
N LYS A 191 -10.21 -2.85 6.64
CA LYS A 191 -10.36 -1.42 6.93
C LYS A 191 -10.86 -1.23 8.36
N GLN A 192 -9.99 -0.68 9.19
CA GLN A 192 -10.27 -0.34 10.59
C GLN A 192 -11.15 0.93 10.69
N PRO A 193 -11.84 1.17 11.83
CA PRO A 193 -12.69 2.35 12.00
C PRO A 193 -11.95 3.68 11.81
N ASN A 194 -10.68 3.74 12.18
CA ASN A 194 -9.78 4.90 12.00
C ASN A 194 -9.23 5.05 10.56
N GLY A 195 -9.72 4.28 9.58
CA GLY A 195 -9.26 4.35 8.19
C GLY A 195 -7.86 3.76 7.92
N HIS A 196 -7.23 3.10 8.89
CA HIS A 196 -6.06 2.27 8.64
C HIS A 196 -6.46 0.93 8.01
N ILE A 197 -5.57 0.37 7.20
CA ILE A 197 -5.75 -0.95 6.61
C ILE A 197 -4.84 -1.92 7.37
N HIS A 198 -5.46 -2.83 8.13
CA HIS A 198 -4.73 -3.94 8.74
C HIS A 198 -4.58 -5.06 7.71
N ILE A 199 -3.39 -5.64 7.62
CA ILE A 199 -3.06 -6.70 6.66
C ILE A 199 -2.71 -7.96 7.46
N THR A 200 -3.51 -9.01 7.31
CA THR A 200 -3.25 -10.34 7.88
C THR A 200 -2.82 -11.29 6.77
N ILE A 201 -1.73 -12.04 6.99
CA ILE A 201 -1.22 -13.04 6.06
C ILE A 201 -1.54 -14.44 6.62
N SER A 202 -1.98 -15.36 5.75
CA SER A 202 -2.28 -16.74 6.12
C SER A 202 -1.96 -17.69 4.97
N ASP A 203 -1.39 -18.85 5.27
CA ASP A 203 -1.23 -19.96 4.31
C ASP A 203 -2.58 -20.39 3.74
N LYS A 204 -2.57 -20.88 2.49
CA LYS A 204 -3.78 -21.31 1.76
C LYS A 204 -4.67 -22.26 2.57
N GLU A 205 -4.09 -23.27 3.21
CA GLU A 205 -4.84 -24.25 4.01
C GLU A 205 -5.33 -23.68 5.35
N LYS A 206 -4.53 -22.83 6.00
CA LYS A 206 -4.93 -22.13 7.22
C LYS A 206 -6.08 -21.15 6.97
N HIS A 207 -6.11 -20.53 5.79
CA HIS A 207 -7.20 -19.65 5.37
C HIS A 207 -8.50 -20.42 5.12
N LYS A 208 -8.46 -21.56 4.41
CA LYS A 208 -9.63 -22.43 4.23
C LYS A 208 -10.21 -22.89 5.57
N GLU A 209 -9.36 -23.26 6.52
CA GLU A 209 -9.81 -23.70 7.85
C GLU A 209 -10.42 -22.53 8.65
N LEU A 210 -9.82 -21.33 8.61
CA LEU A 210 -10.41 -20.11 9.20
C LEU A 210 -11.77 -19.76 8.60
N GLN A 211 -11.96 -19.93 7.28
CA GLN A 211 -13.27 -19.74 6.62
C GLN A 211 -14.29 -20.76 7.12
N ARG A 212 -13.96 -22.07 7.08
CA ARG A 212 -14.82 -23.16 7.59
C ARG A 212 -15.21 -22.96 9.05
N GLN A 213 -14.30 -22.49 9.90
CA GLN A 213 -14.58 -22.22 11.32
C GLN A 213 -15.50 -21.00 11.51
N ARG A 214 -15.36 -19.95 10.68
CA ARG A 214 -16.26 -18.79 10.70
C ARG A 214 -17.68 -19.16 10.25
N GLU A 215 -17.80 -19.95 9.18
CA GLU A 215 -19.08 -20.47 8.69
C GLU A 215 -19.79 -21.35 9.72
N LYS A 216 -19.06 -22.26 10.37
CA LYS A 216 -19.58 -23.08 11.48
C LYS A 216 -20.09 -22.22 12.66
N LYS A 217 -19.42 -21.11 12.98
CA LYS A 217 -19.86 -20.16 14.04
C LYS A 217 -21.04 -19.26 13.64
N HIS A 218 -21.38 -19.17 12.35
CA HIS A 218 -22.50 -18.35 11.85
C HIS A 218 -23.75 -19.16 11.47
N LYS A 219 -23.75 -20.48 11.63
CA LYS A 219 -25.01 -21.24 11.60
C LYS A 219 -25.85 -20.88 12.84
N PRO A 220 -27.06 -20.30 12.69
CA PRO A 220 -27.96 -20.14 13.82
C PRO A 220 -28.32 -21.54 14.34
N GLY A 221 -28.18 -21.74 15.65
CA GLY A 221 -28.55 -23.00 16.27
C GLY A 221 -30.03 -23.28 16.05
N THR A 222 -30.33 -24.39 15.37
CA THR A 222 -31.68 -24.96 15.32
C THR A 222 -32.10 -25.28 16.76
N ARG A 223 -32.93 -24.40 17.35
CA ARG A 223 -33.63 -24.71 18.59
C ARG A 223 -34.58 -25.86 18.29
N GLU A 224 -34.22 -27.07 18.71
CA GLU A 224 -35.14 -28.18 18.75
C GLU A 224 -36.34 -27.79 19.62
N HIS A 225 -37.50 -27.68 18.99
CA HIS A 225 -38.74 -27.40 19.66
C HIS A 225 -39.21 -28.69 20.32
N LYS A 226 -38.82 -28.92 21.58
CA LYS A 226 -39.34 -30.05 22.35
C LYS A 226 -40.87 -29.92 22.43
N PRO A 227 -41.64 -30.92 21.98
CA PRO A 227 -43.08 -30.95 22.22
C PRO A 227 -43.34 -30.89 23.73
N GLY A 228 -44.27 -30.04 24.15
CA GLY A 228 -44.60 -29.89 25.56
C GLY A 228 -45.38 -31.09 26.07
N ASP A 229 -44.92 -31.69 27.17
CA ASP A 229 -45.74 -32.58 27.97
C ASP A 229 -46.93 -31.79 28.53
N LYS A 230 -48.12 -32.14 28.05
CA LYS A 230 -49.37 -31.92 28.77
C LYS A 230 -49.74 -33.24 29.40
N HIS A 231 -49.74 -33.32 30.73
CA HIS A 231 -50.77 -33.96 31.54
C HIS A 231 -50.56 -33.62 33.02
#